data_AF-A0A358M8B3-F1
#
_entry.id   AF-A0A358M8B3-F1
#
_cell.length_a   1.000
_cell.length_b   1.000
_cell.length_c   1.000
_cell.angle_alpha   90.00
_cell.angle_beta   90.00
_cell.angle_gamma   90.00
#
_symmetry.space_group_name_H-M   'P 1'
#
loop_
_entity.id
_entity.type
_entity.pdbx_description
1 polymer ?
#
loop_
_entity_poly.entity_id
_entity_poly.type
_entity_poly.pdbx_seq_one_letter_code
_entity_poly.pdbx_strand_id
1 'polypeptide(L)' 'RNIRLGPSLPAFLSKDVLAFLVEHYGIGPITTPENDLSTLMK' A
#
# COMPACT_ATOMS: atom_id res chain seq x y z
N ARG A 1 8.12 -3.28 4.70
CA ARG A 1 7.02 -2.74 5.53
C ARG A 1 7.01 -1.23 5.33
N ASN A 2 5.83 -0.61 5.13
CA ASN A 2 5.61 0.81 4.77
C ASN A 2 5.61 1.13 3.27
N ILE A 3 5.19 0.17 2.43
CA ILE A 3 5.10 0.39 0.98
C ILE A 3 3.70 0.94 0.66
N ARG A 4 3.63 2.11 0.05
CA ARG A 4 2.37 2.72 -0.41
C ARG A 4 2.26 2.62 -1.93
N LEU A 5 1.16 2.06 -2.44
CA LEU A 5 0.96 1.75 -3.85
C LEU A 5 -0.32 2.41 -4.38
N GLY A 6 -0.25 3.17 -5.47
CA GLY A 6 -1.43 3.78 -6.10
C GLY A 6 -1.08 4.78 -7.20
N PRO A 7 -2.09 5.44 -7.82
CA PRO A 7 -3.49 5.58 -7.37
C PRO A 7 -4.38 4.36 -7.58
N SER A 8 -3.95 3.40 -8.40
CA SER A 8 -4.65 2.13 -8.61
C SER A 8 -3.73 0.95 -8.31
N LEU A 9 -4.35 -0.20 -8.02
CA LEU A 9 -3.63 -1.45 -7.87
C LEU A 9 -3.22 -1.99 -9.24
N PRO A 10 -2.02 -2.56 -9.38
CA PRO A 10 -1.60 -3.21 -10.62
C PRO A 10 -2.59 -4.30 -11.03
N ALA A 11 -3.06 -4.26 -12.28
CA ALA A 11 -4.10 -5.15 -12.79
C ALA A 11 -3.71 -6.64 -12.80
N PHE A 12 -2.41 -6.96 -12.71
CA PHE A 12 -1.89 -8.32 -12.67
C PHE A 12 -1.86 -8.94 -11.27
N LEU A 13 -2.19 -8.18 -10.22
CA LEU A 13 -2.27 -8.71 -8.86
C LEU A 13 -3.64 -9.31 -8.61
N SER A 14 -3.68 -10.62 -8.35
CA SER A 14 -4.88 -11.28 -7.83
C SER A 14 -5.14 -10.86 -6.37
N LYS A 15 -6.38 -11.03 -5.92
CA LYS A 15 -6.79 -10.70 -4.54
C LYS A 15 -5.98 -11.50 -3.49
N ASP A 16 -5.68 -12.76 -3.77
CA ASP A 16 -4.96 -13.63 -2.84
C ASP A 16 -3.49 -13.23 -2.70
N VAL A 17 -2.84 -12.88 -3.82
CA VAL A 17 -1.47 -12.37 -3.81
C VAL A 17 -1.42 -11.01 -3.11
N LEU A 18 -2.41 -10.15 -3.32
CA LEU A 18 -2.51 -8.87 -2.62
C LEU A 18 -2.61 -9.07 -1.11
N ALA A 19 -3.47 -9.97 -0.64
CA ALA A 19 -3.63 -10.26 0.78
C ALA A 19 -2.32 -10.76 1.40
N PHE A 20 -1.62 -11.67 0.73
CA PHE A 20 -0.30 -12.14 1.14
C PHE A 20 0.71 -10.98 1.26
N LEU A 21 0.75 -10.10 0.25
CA LEU A 21 1.67 -8.97 0.27
C LEU A 21 1.34 -7.98 1.41
N VAL A 22 0.04 -7.74 1.69
CA VAL A 22 -0.40 -6.90 2.82
C VAL A 22 0.08 -7.49 4.14
N GLU A 23 -0.14 -8.78 4.35
CA GLU A 23 0.21 -9.49 5.59
C GLU A 23 1.73 -9.52 5.82
N HIS A 24 2.51 -9.89 4.81
CA HIS A 24 3.94 -10.13 4.97
C HIS A 24 4.80 -8.87 4.80
N TYR A 25 4.39 -7.95 3.92
CA TYR A 25 5.19 -6.80 3.52
C TYR A 25 4.60 -5.46 3.94
N GLY A 26 3.38 -5.43 4.50
CA GLY A 26 2.74 -4.19 4.95
C GLY A 26 2.59 -3.18 3.82
N ILE A 27 2.14 -3.67 2.64
CA ILE A 27 1.74 -2.80 1.53
C ILE A 27 0.35 -2.21 1.81
N GLY A 28 0.11 -0.99 1.33
CA GLY A 28 -1.21 -0.35 1.43
C GLY A 28 -1.41 0.70 0.35
N PRO A 29 -2.64 1.19 0.15
CA PRO A 29 -2.91 2.26 -0.80
C PRO A 29 -2.27 3.60 -0.34
N ILE A 30 -1.95 4.47 -1.32
CA ILE A 30 -1.74 5.90 -1.08
C ILE A 30 -3.07 6.58 -0.72
N THR A 31 -3.00 7.69 0.01
CA THR A 31 -4.19 8.46 0.41
C THR A 31 -4.10 9.90 -0.11
N THR A 32 -4.19 10.91 0.76
CA THR A 32 -3.82 12.28 0.41
C THR A 32 -2.36 12.51 0.75
N PRO A 33 -1.67 13.44 0.06
CA PRO A 33 -0.28 13.75 0.35
C PRO A 33 -0.04 14.04 1.84
N GLU A 34 -0.92 14.82 2.48
CA GLU A 34 -0.80 15.24 3.88
C GLU A 34 -0.88 14.06 4.85
N ASN A 35 -1.78 13.11 4.59
CA ASN A 35 -1.97 11.92 5.42
C ASN A 35 -0.82 10.93 5.26
N ASP A 36 -0.33 10.76 4.02
CA ASP A 36 0.80 9.88 3.73
C ASP A 36 2.09 10.43 4.36
N LEU A 37 2.35 11.74 4.25
CA LEU A 37 3.47 12.43 4.90
C LEU A 37 3.43 12.25 6.43
N SER A 38 2.27 12.47 7.04
CA SER A 38 2.08 12.33 8.49
C SER A 38 2.28 10.90 8.99
N THR A 39 2.04 9.90 8.14
CA THR A 39 2.20 8.49 8.47
C THR A 39 3.64 8.00 8.26
N LEU A 40 4.36 8.54 7.28
CA LEU A 40 5.71 8.12 6.91
C LEU A 40 6.83 8.84 7.70
N MET A 41 6.55 10.03 8.24
CA MET A 41 7.52 10.85 8.98
C MET A 41 7.45 10.70 10.51
N LYS A 42 6.62 9.77 10.99
CA LYS A 42 6.56 9.35 12.40
C LYS A 42 7.45 8.14 12.62
#